data_AF-A0A1Z1GDD8-F1
#
_entry.id   AF-A0A1Z1GDD8-F1
#
_cell.length_a   1.000
_cell.length_b   1.000
_cell.length_c   1.000
_cell.angle_alpha   90.00
_cell.angle_beta   90.00
_cell.angle_gamma   90.00
#
_symmetry.space_group_name_H-M   'P 1'
#
loop_
_entity.id
_entity.type
_entity.pdbx_description
1 polymer ?
#
loop_
_entity_poly.entity_id
_entity_poly.type
_entity_poly.pdbx_seq_one_letter_code
_entity_poly.pdbx_strand_id
1 'polypeptide(L)'
;MIIFLSVFTFLLTFLSLVTNNVIIWWSIFLLMTIVFTLLNKSSKSYISIFNYFIIQESLGLLFLIFSSGFLQFFIVLMKIGVAPLHFWIFNVTNNIFNYSLMWFLTFQKLPFLTILLQIFWLSASYLLLIGLLVCCIQIFVMKSYKNLFIISSTESFNWIVMGVFFSFFNVFYLFIYYFVLMVILISKFSKSSNNFVNWETTLVFLNIPFSVSFFVKIFSLSEIFKFDSFFTLFLLFLMFLSVLAFSFWLINLSMKNNEDLSNNNKFFYFILFPLMFVSII
;
A
#
# COMPACT_ATOMS: atom_id res chain seq x y z
N MET A 1 -22.77 -6.49 1.87
CA MET A 1 -22.23 -5.28 1.23
C MET A 1 -20.75 -5.41 0.88
N ILE A 2 -19.85 -5.66 1.84
CA ILE A 2 -18.39 -5.73 1.57
C ILE A 2 -18.03 -6.78 0.50
N ILE A 3 -18.60 -7.99 0.59
CA ILE A 3 -18.36 -9.06 -0.40
C ILE A 3 -18.78 -8.62 -1.81
N PHE A 4 -19.97 -8.06 -1.95
CA PHE A 4 -20.45 -7.53 -3.24
C PHE A 4 -19.50 -6.47 -3.81
N LEU A 5 -19.05 -5.54 -2.97
CA LEU A 5 -18.10 -4.50 -3.39
C LEU A 5 -16.73 -5.09 -3.76
N SER A 6 -16.27 -6.14 -3.07
CA SER A 6 -15.03 -6.83 -3.45
C SER A 6 -15.13 -7.52 -4.80
N VAL A 7 -16.24 -8.22 -5.08
CA VAL A 7 -16.49 -8.85 -6.40
C VAL A 7 -16.54 -7.78 -7.48
N PHE A 8 -17.21 -6.65 -7.21
CA PHE A 8 -17.25 -5.52 -8.13
C PHE A 8 -15.84 -4.95 -8.42
N THR A 9 -14.98 -4.80 -7.40
CA THR A 9 -13.59 -4.37 -7.64
C THR A 9 -12.80 -5.36 -8.49
N PHE A 10 -12.99 -6.67 -8.30
CA PHE A 10 -12.35 -7.67 -9.17
C PHE A 10 -12.85 -7.58 -10.61
N LEU A 11 -14.15 -7.35 -10.82
CA LEU A 11 -14.70 -7.14 -12.15
C LEU A 11 -14.09 -5.90 -12.83
N LEU A 12 -13.94 -4.80 -12.10
CA LEU A 12 -13.27 -3.60 -12.60
C LEU A 12 -11.79 -3.86 -12.94
N THR A 13 -11.08 -4.67 -12.15
CA THR A 13 -9.70 -5.06 -12.47
C THR A 13 -9.63 -5.88 -13.74
N PHE A 14 -10.55 -6.83 -13.93
CA PHE A 14 -10.61 -7.60 -15.16
C PHE A 14 -10.93 -6.72 -16.37
N LEU A 15 -11.89 -5.80 -16.24
CA LEU A 15 -12.20 -4.82 -17.28
C LEU A 15 -10.96 -4.00 -17.67
N SER A 16 -10.22 -3.49 -16.67
CA SER A 16 -9.01 -2.70 -16.92
C SER A 16 -7.94 -3.49 -17.66
N LEU A 17 -7.79 -4.80 -17.40
CA LEU A 17 -6.81 -5.65 -18.08
C LEU A 17 -7.16 -5.85 -19.57
N VAL A 18 -8.43 -5.98 -19.90
CA VAL A 18 -8.88 -6.30 -21.27
C VAL A 18 -8.92 -5.05 -22.16
N THR A 19 -9.22 -3.88 -21.59
CA THR A 19 -9.46 -2.66 -22.38
C THR A 19 -8.29 -1.68 -22.32
N ASN A 20 -7.88 -1.14 -23.47
CA ASN A 20 -6.86 -0.09 -23.59
C ASN A 20 -7.45 1.30 -23.91
N ASN A 21 -8.69 1.56 -23.49
CA ASN A 21 -9.37 2.83 -23.78
C ASN A 21 -9.32 3.76 -22.56
N VAL A 22 -8.75 4.96 -22.76
CA VAL A 22 -8.62 6.01 -21.72
C VAL A 22 -9.97 6.36 -21.08
N ILE A 23 -11.05 6.42 -21.87
CA ILE A 23 -12.40 6.70 -21.37
C ILE A 23 -12.89 5.57 -20.44
N ILE A 24 -12.60 4.31 -20.79
CA ILE A 24 -12.97 3.17 -19.96
C ILE A 24 -12.17 3.22 -18.66
N TRP A 25 -10.86 3.46 -18.72
CA TRP A 25 -10.02 3.62 -17.52
C TRP A 25 -10.52 4.74 -16.61
N TRP A 26 -10.90 5.89 -17.17
CA TRP A 26 -11.50 6.97 -16.39
C TRP A 26 -12.80 6.55 -15.71
N SER A 27 -13.67 5.81 -16.42
CA SER A 27 -14.91 5.31 -15.82
C SER A 27 -14.65 4.36 -14.66
N ILE A 28 -13.61 3.52 -14.74
CA ILE A 28 -13.17 2.65 -13.64
C ILE A 28 -12.73 3.50 -12.45
N PHE A 29 -11.99 4.59 -12.69
CA PHE A 29 -11.56 5.49 -11.60
C PHE A 29 -12.75 6.08 -10.85
N LEU A 30 -13.75 6.59 -11.58
CA LEU A 30 -14.96 7.16 -11.00
C LEU A 30 -15.77 6.09 -10.25
N LEU A 31 -15.87 4.87 -10.78
CA LEU A 31 -16.57 3.80 -10.06
C LEU A 31 -15.87 3.43 -8.76
N MET A 32 -14.53 3.42 -8.75
CA MET A 32 -13.75 3.15 -7.53
C MET A 32 -13.91 4.26 -6.48
N THR A 33 -14.02 5.53 -6.89
CA THR A 33 -14.27 6.60 -5.92
C THR A 33 -15.65 6.48 -5.30
N ILE A 34 -16.68 6.19 -6.10
CA ILE A 34 -18.04 5.98 -5.59
C ILE A 34 -18.07 4.80 -4.61
N VAL A 35 -17.45 3.66 -4.94
CA VAL A 35 -17.38 2.50 -4.03
C VAL A 35 -16.77 2.89 -2.68
N PHE A 36 -15.68 3.67 -2.68
CA PHE A 36 -15.06 4.14 -1.45
C PHE A 36 -15.98 5.03 -0.61
N THR A 37 -16.68 5.96 -1.25
CA THR A 37 -17.62 6.84 -0.54
C THR A 37 -18.77 6.04 0.09
N LEU A 38 -19.28 5.02 -0.60
CA LEU A 38 -20.34 4.14 -0.09
C LEU A 38 -19.88 3.34 1.15
N LEU A 39 -18.66 2.79 1.12
CA LEU A 39 -18.08 2.09 2.26
C LEU A 39 -17.99 2.99 3.49
N ASN A 40 -17.47 4.20 3.32
CA ASN A 40 -17.19 5.10 4.43
C ASN A 40 -18.41 5.87 4.94
N LYS A 41 -19.50 5.95 4.17
CA LYS A 41 -20.77 6.56 4.62
C LYS A 41 -21.24 5.98 5.96
N SER A 42 -21.05 4.67 6.15
CA SER A 42 -21.40 3.97 7.41
C SER A 42 -20.54 4.40 8.62
N SER A 43 -19.28 4.81 8.38
CA SER A 43 -18.30 5.11 9.42
C SER A 43 -18.32 6.55 9.93
N LYS A 44 -19.21 7.41 9.40
CA LYS A 44 -19.38 8.84 9.75
C LYS A 44 -18.11 9.70 9.56
N SER A 45 -17.17 9.26 8.73
CA SER A 45 -15.89 9.94 8.50
C SER A 45 -15.98 10.97 7.34
N TYR A 46 -16.91 11.92 7.44
CA TYR A 46 -17.26 12.83 6.33
C TYR A 46 -16.08 13.66 5.79
N ILE A 47 -15.21 14.16 6.67
CA ILE A 47 -14.04 14.98 6.29
C ILE A 47 -13.11 14.17 5.38
N SER A 48 -12.82 12.92 5.74
CA SER A 48 -11.95 12.05 4.93
C SER A 48 -12.60 11.65 3.60
N ILE A 49 -13.92 11.43 3.59
CA ILE A 49 -14.67 11.12 2.36
C ILE A 49 -14.58 12.30 1.39
N PHE A 50 -14.78 13.52 1.90
CA PHE A 50 -14.74 14.73 1.10
C PHE A 50 -13.33 14.98 0.53
N ASN A 51 -12.29 14.88 1.36
CA ASN A 51 -10.90 15.04 0.93
C ASN A 51 -10.51 14.01 -0.13
N TYR A 52 -10.91 12.75 0.05
CA TYR A 52 -10.66 11.70 -0.93
C TYR A 52 -11.37 12.00 -2.26
N PHE A 53 -12.65 12.36 -2.20
CA PHE A 53 -13.45 12.62 -3.40
C PHE A 53 -12.86 13.76 -4.24
N ILE A 54 -12.53 14.90 -3.61
CA ILE A 54 -11.95 16.04 -4.32
C ILE A 54 -10.64 15.65 -5.01
N ILE A 55 -9.73 15.01 -4.29
CA ILE A 55 -8.40 14.69 -4.81
C ILE A 55 -8.52 13.65 -5.94
N GLN A 56 -9.34 12.61 -5.78
CA GLN A 56 -9.43 11.54 -6.77
C GLN A 56 -10.22 11.93 -8.02
N GLU A 57 -11.28 12.72 -7.90
CA GLU A 57 -12.03 13.22 -9.05
C GLU A 57 -11.27 14.28 -9.82
N SER A 58 -10.60 15.21 -9.14
CA SER A 58 -9.74 16.19 -9.83
C SER A 58 -8.62 15.50 -10.61
N LEU A 59 -7.95 14.51 -10.02
CA LEU A 59 -6.97 13.66 -10.74
C LEU A 59 -7.63 12.84 -11.86
N GLY A 60 -8.89 12.44 -11.72
CA GLY A 60 -9.64 11.73 -12.76
C GLY A 60 -9.89 12.60 -13.99
N LEU A 61 -10.33 13.84 -13.77
CA LEU A 61 -10.53 14.78 -14.87
C LEU A 61 -9.21 15.18 -15.53
N LEU A 62 -8.14 15.38 -14.74
CA LEU A 62 -6.80 15.63 -15.28
C LEU A 62 -6.31 14.46 -16.15
N PHE A 63 -6.64 13.22 -15.79
CA PHE A 63 -6.30 12.04 -16.58
C PHE A 63 -6.93 12.05 -17.98
N LEU A 64 -8.16 12.57 -18.13
CA LEU A 64 -8.82 12.69 -19.43
C LEU A 64 -8.18 13.79 -20.29
N ILE A 65 -7.81 14.92 -19.67
CA ILE A 65 -7.20 16.06 -20.37
C ILE A 65 -5.85 15.66 -20.95
N PHE A 66 -5.02 14.99 -20.15
CA PHE A 66 -3.74 14.47 -20.60
C PHE A 66 -3.96 13.07 -21.18
N SER A 67 -4.39 12.98 -22.44
CA SER A 67 -4.71 11.70 -23.08
C SER A 67 -3.50 10.87 -23.53
N SER A 68 -2.27 11.40 -23.42
CA SER A 68 -1.06 10.69 -23.79
C SER A 68 0.16 10.95 -22.89
N GLY A 69 0.95 9.90 -22.69
CA GLY A 69 2.35 9.99 -22.28
C GLY A 69 2.62 10.02 -20.77
N PHE A 70 3.72 10.67 -20.42
CA PHE A 70 4.32 10.68 -19.07
C PHE A 70 3.42 11.29 -17.99
N LEU A 71 2.61 12.30 -18.35
CA LEU A 71 1.70 12.94 -17.40
C LEU A 71 0.61 11.98 -16.91
N GLN A 72 0.09 11.10 -17.79
CA GLN A 72 -0.86 10.06 -17.37
C GLN A 72 -0.26 9.12 -16.34
N PHE A 73 0.98 8.71 -16.57
CA PHE A 73 1.70 7.83 -15.64
C PHE A 73 1.80 8.47 -14.24
N PHE A 74 2.18 9.75 -14.13
CA PHE A 74 2.20 10.44 -12.85
C PHE A 74 0.83 10.59 -12.19
N ILE A 75 -0.21 10.86 -12.98
CA ILE A 75 -1.57 11.00 -12.46
C ILE A 75 -2.01 9.66 -11.85
N VAL A 76 -1.72 8.54 -12.52
CA VAL A 76 -1.99 7.21 -11.99
C VAL A 76 -1.17 6.94 -10.72
N LEU A 77 0.12 7.30 -10.68
CA LEU A 77 0.93 7.20 -9.45
C LEU A 77 0.32 8.00 -8.28
N MET A 78 -0.16 9.23 -8.53
CA MET A 78 -0.84 10.04 -7.52
C MET A 78 -2.14 9.40 -7.06
N LYS A 79 -2.95 8.87 -7.99
CA LYS A 79 -4.22 8.19 -7.64
C LYS A 79 -4.02 6.98 -6.75
N ILE A 80 -3.01 6.18 -7.05
CA ILE A 80 -2.63 5.02 -6.22
C ILE A 80 -2.02 5.47 -4.89
N GLY A 81 -1.37 6.64 -4.88
CA GLY A 81 -0.64 7.16 -3.75
C GLY A 81 0.70 6.45 -3.55
N VAL A 82 1.42 6.22 -4.66
CA VAL A 82 2.80 5.73 -4.63
C VAL A 82 3.73 6.89 -4.26
N ALA A 83 4.73 6.63 -3.42
CA ALA A 83 5.72 7.62 -3.05
C ALA A 83 6.54 8.06 -4.28
N PRO A 84 6.91 9.35 -4.40
CA PRO A 84 6.87 10.41 -3.39
C PRO A 84 5.53 11.17 -3.29
N LEU A 85 4.52 10.80 -4.07
CA LEU A 85 3.25 11.55 -4.19
C LEU A 85 2.16 11.03 -3.25
N HIS A 86 2.55 10.40 -2.13
CA HIS A 86 1.65 9.72 -1.19
C HIS A 86 1.11 10.61 -0.07
N PHE A 87 1.55 11.87 0.04
CA PHE A 87 1.21 12.75 1.17
C PHE A 87 -0.30 12.94 1.40
N TRP A 88 -1.10 12.94 0.33
CA TRP A 88 -2.54 13.08 0.43
C TRP A 88 -3.20 11.92 1.21
N ILE A 89 -2.57 10.75 1.24
CA ILE A 89 -3.07 9.57 1.95
C ILE A 89 -3.26 9.87 3.44
N PHE A 90 -2.36 10.63 4.08
CA PHE A 90 -2.44 10.91 5.52
C PHE A 90 -3.69 11.73 5.87
N ASN A 91 -4.06 12.67 5.00
CA ASN A 91 -5.25 13.50 5.20
C ASN A 91 -6.54 12.67 5.10
N VAL A 92 -6.56 11.66 4.24
CA VAL A 92 -7.73 10.77 4.07
C VAL A 92 -7.81 9.71 5.17
N THR A 93 -6.70 9.05 5.47
CA THR A 93 -6.71 7.83 6.29
C THR A 93 -6.85 8.08 7.78
N ASN A 94 -6.50 9.27 8.30
CA ASN A 94 -6.56 9.57 9.74
C ASN A 94 -7.93 9.29 10.37
N ASN A 95 -9.03 9.50 9.65
CA ASN A 95 -10.39 9.31 10.17
C ASN A 95 -11.05 7.98 9.75
N ILE A 96 -10.35 7.13 9.00
CA ILE A 96 -10.86 5.89 8.43
C ILE A 96 -10.37 4.69 9.26
N PHE A 97 -11.24 3.73 9.58
CA PHE A 97 -10.92 2.63 10.51
C PHE A 97 -11.30 1.26 9.95
N ASN A 98 -10.61 0.22 10.41
CA ASN A 98 -10.91 -1.20 10.19
C ASN A 98 -11.02 -1.55 8.69
N TYR A 99 -12.17 -2.13 8.27
CA TYR A 99 -12.43 -2.58 6.91
C TYR A 99 -12.30 -1.49 5.85
N SER A 100 -12.63 -0.23 6.16
CA SER A 100 -12.46 0.83 5.18
C SER A 100 -11.00 1.24 5.01
N LEU A 101 -10.19 1.12 6.06
CA LEU A 101 -8.74 1.33 5.97
C LEU A 101 -8.06 0.17 5.22
N MET A 102 -8.49 -1.08 5.49
CA MET A 102 -8.09 -2.25 4.71
C MET A 102 -8.41 -2.05 3.23
N TRP A 103 -9.65 -1.66 2.90
CA TRP A 103 -10.08 -1.50 1.51
C TRP A 103 -9.30 -0.39 0.80
N PHE A 104 -9.06 0.75 1.48
CA PHE A 104 -8.26 1.85 0.96
C PHE A 104 -6.83 1.41 0.59
N LEU A 105 -6.17 0.67 1.48
CA LEU A 105 -4.77 0.29 1.28
C LEU A 105 -4.58 -0.88 0.30
N THR A 106 -5.62 -1.69 0.06
CA THR A 106 -5.55 -2.93 -0.73
C THR A 106 -6.42 -2.86 -1.99
N PHE A 107 -7.73 -3.06 -1.85
CA PHE A 107 -8.68 -3.18 -2.96
C PHE A 107 -8.70 -1.98 -3.89
N GLN A 108 -8.53 -0.77 -3.33
CA GLN A 108 -8.50 0.43 -4.15
C GLN A 108 -7.34 0.40 -5.15
N LYS A 109 -6.18 -0.15 -4.78
CA LYS A 109 -4.96 -0.14 -5.60
C LYS A 109 -5.00 -1.13 -6.76
N LEU A 110 -5.80 -2.18 -6.67
CA LEU A 110 -5.88 -3.27 -7.65
C LEU A 110 -6.12 -2.78 -9.10
N PRO A 111 -7.22 -2.07 -9.42
CA PRO A 111 -7.52 -1.67 -10.80
C PRO A 111 -6.59 -0.57 -11.31
N PHE A 112 -5.97 0.19 -10.40
CA PHE A 112 -5.00 1.19 -10.80
C PHE A 112 -3.65 0.57 -11.15
N LEU A 113 -3.25 -0.50 -10.47
CA LEU A 113 -2.02 -1.23 -10.78
C LEU A 113 -2.08 -1.80 -12.20
N THR A 114 -3.20 -2.39 -12.59
CA THR A 114 -3.39 -2.94 -13.95
C THR A 114 -3.33 -1.86 -15.03
N ILE A 115 -3.87 -0.68 -14.77
CA ILE A 115 -3.74 0.48 -15.69
C ILE A 115 -2.30 1.00 -15.71
N LEU A 116 -1.61 1.04 -14.57
CA LEU A 116 -0.20 1.42 -14.50
C LEU A 116 0.69 0.47 -15.33
N LEU A 117 0.36 -0.82 -15.37
CA LEU A 117 1.05 -1.81 -16.21
C LEU A 117 0.91 -1.50 -17.71
N GLN A 118 -0.20 -0.91 -18.14
CA GLN A 118 -0.45 -0.58 -19.54
C GLN A 118 0.21 0.76 -19.96
N ILE A 119 0.31 1.74 -19.06
CA ILE A 119 0.90 3.08 -19.33
C ILE A 119 2.36 3.14 -18.87
N PHE A 120 3.09 2.05 -19.06
CA PHE A 120 4.39 1.83 -18.47
C PHE A 120 5.48 2.79 -19.00
N TRP A 121 6.31 3.35 -18.11
CA TRP A 121 7.44 4.23 -18.46
C TRP A 121 8.73 3.87 -17.69
N LEU A 122 9.72 3.29 -18.36
CA LEU A 122 10.93 2.70 -17.76
C LEU A 122 11.72 3.64 -16.81
N SER A 123 11.84 4.91 -17.17
CA SER A 123 12.57 5.90 -16.35
C SER A 123 11.85 6.30 -15.06
N ALA A 124 10.62 5.83 -14.84
CA ALA A 124 9.93 5.95 -13.56
C ALA A 124 10.64 5.22 -12.41
N SER A 125 11.48 4.24 -12.71
CA SER A 125 12.27 3.51 -11.72
C SER A 125 13.05 4.46 -10.78
N TYR A 126 13.73 5.47 -11.33
CA TYR A 126 14.43 6.48 -10.54
C TYR A 126 13.51 7.30 -9.62
N LEU A 127 12.30 7.62 -10.08
CA LEU A 127 11.32 8.32 -9.26
C LEU A 127 10.85 7.45 -8.10
N LEU A 128 10.61 6.17 -8.33
CA LEU A 128 10.19 5.23 -7.29
C LEU A 128 11.29 5.02 -6.25
N LEU A 129 12.56 5.03 -6.65
CA LEU A 129 13.72 5.04 -5.75
C LEU A 129 13.72 6.28 -4.84
N ILE A 130 13.46 7.47 -5.40
CA ILE A 130 13.29 8.70 -4.61
C ILE A 130 12.06 8.60 -3.69
N GLY A 131 11.00 7.95 -4.14
CA GLY A 131 9.84 7.64 -3.31
C GLY A 131 10.20 6.81 -2.07
N LEU A 132 11.00 5.74 -2.25
CA LEU A 132 11.46 4.89 -1.14
C LEU A 132 12.29 5.68 -0.13
N LEU A 133 13.15 6.58 -0.61
CA LEU A 133 13.91 7.51 0.23
C LEU A 133 13.00 8.35 1.12
N VAL A 134 12.00 8.99 0.52
CA VAL A 134 11.05 9.84 1.24
C VAL A 134 10.29 9.03 2.29
N CYS A 135 9.84 7.81 1.95
CA CYS A 135 9.20 6.91 2.91
C CYS A 135 10.12 6.59 4.09
N CYS A 136 11.37 6.20 3.83
CA CYS A 136 12.32 5.86 4.90
C CYS A 136 12.55 7.04 5.85
N ILE A 137 12.77 8.24 5.31
CA ILE A 137 12.94 9.47 6.12
C ILE A 137 11.67 9.75 6.93
N GLN A 138 10.49 9.56 6.31
CA GLN A 138 9.22 9.84 6.98
C GLN A 138 8.93 8.89 8.15
N ILE A 139 9.35 7.61 8.07
CA ILE A 139 9.20 6.65 9.18
C ILE A 139 9.88 7.18 10.46
N PHE A 140 11.01 7.89 10.35
CA PHE A 140 11.68 8.48 11.52
C PHE A 140 10.90 9.62 12.19
N VAL A 141 10.11 10.36 11.41
CA VAL A 141 9.45 11.58 11.90
C VAL A 141 8.08 11.28 12.50
N MET A 142 7.39 10.23 12.02
CA MET A 142 6.00 9.99 12.39
C MET A 142 5.83 9.38 13.78
N LYS A 143 4.98 10.02 14.59
CA LYS A 143 4.71 9.60 15.98
C LYS A 143 3.49 8.68 16.12
N SER A 144 2.52 8.75 15.20
CA SER A 144 1.29 7.96 15.30
C SER A 144 1.45 6.57 14.68
N TYR A 145 1.09 5.53 15.44
CA TYR A 145 1.19 4.13 15.01
C TYR A 145 0.40 3.84 13.73
N LYS A 146 -0.76 4.48 13.57
CA LYS A 146 -1.57 4.40 12.35
C LYS A 146 -0.83 4.95 11.13
N ASN A 147 -0.13 6.08 11.27
CA ASN A 147 0.59 6.68 10.13
C ASN A 147 1.85 5.91 9.80
N LEU A 148 2.54 5.35 10.80
CA LEU A 148 3.64 4.41 10.59
C LEU A 148 3.16 3.18 9.82
N PHE A 149 2.01 2.63 10.22
CA PHE A 149 1.38 1.52 9.53
C PHE A 149 1.10 1.87 8.05
N ILE A 150 0.48 3.02 7.79
CA ILE A 150 0.21 3.49 6.43
C ILE A 150 1.51 3.66 5.64
N ILE A 151 2.57 4.26 6.20
CA ILE A 151 3.85 4.45 5.51
C ILE A 151 4.48 3.12 5.16
N SER A 152 4.50 2.16 6.09
CA SER A 152 5.04 0.83 5.82
C SER A 152 4.32 0.14 4.65
N SER A 153 3.00 0.31 4.55
CA SER A 153 2.21 -0.22 3.41
C SER A 153 2.47 0.52 2.09
N THR A 154 2.77 1.83 2.15
CA THR A 154 3.18 2.60 0.96
C THR A 154 4.58 2.22 0.50
N GLU A 155 5.49 1.94 1.43
CA GLU A 155 6.84 1.48 1.13
C GLU A 155 6.80 0.11 0.44
N SER A 156 6.12 -0.88 1.03
CA SER A 156 5.99 -2.22 0.44
C SER A 156 5.31 -2.20 -0.92
N PHE A 157 4.29 -1.35 -1.10
CA PHE A 157 3.65 -1.20 -2.40
C PHE A 157 4.56 -0.54 -3.43
N ASN A 158 5.41 0.41 -3.03
CA ASN A 158 6.40 1.01 -3.91
C ASN A 158 7.45 -0.03 -4.37
N TRP A 159 7.88 -0.95 -3.49
CA TRP A 159 8.72 -2.08 -3.88
C TRP A 159 8.05 -3.00 -4.91
N ILE A 160 6.76 -3.30 -4.74
CA ILE A 160 5.99 -4.09 -5.72
C ILE A 160 5.97 -3.35 -7.06
N VAL A 161 5.57 -2.07 -7.07
CA VAL A 161 5.52 -1.28 -8.30
C VAL A 161 6.90 -1.16 -8.94
N MET A 162 7.98 -1.06 -8.16
CA MET A 162 9.34 -1.06 -8.68
C MET A 162 9.72 -2.40 -9.32
N GLY A 163 9.36 -3.52 -8.69
CA GLY A 163 9.64 -4.84 -9.24
C GLY A 163 8.91 -5.11 -10.56
N VAL A 164 7.71 -4.54 -10.75
CA VAL A 164 6.98 -4.61 -12.03
C VAL A 164 7.86 -4.18 -13.19
N PHE A 165 8.76 -3.19 -12.99
CA PHE A 165 9.63 -2.68 -14.05
C PHE A 165 10.66 -3.70 -14.52
N PHE A 166 10.98 -4.70 -13.70
CA PHE A 166 12.07 -5.65 -13.95
C PHE A 166 11.56 -7.04 -14.31
N SER A 167 10.54 -7.55 -13.62
CA SER A 167 9.82 -8.74 -14.07
C SER A 167 8.34 -8.67 -13.75
N PHE A 168 7.55 -8.96 -14.77
CA PHE A 168 6.10 -8.91 -14.63
C PHE A 168 5.56 -10.08 -13.79
N PHE A 169 6.00 -11.32 -14.07
CA PHE A 169 5.42 -12.52 -13.46
C PHE A 169 5.73 -12.66 -11.97
N ASN A 170 6.98 -12.43 -11.56
CA ASN A 170 7.37 -12.55 -10.15
C ASN A 170 6.62 -11.52 -9.32
N VAL A 171 6.43 -10.32 -9.87
CA VAL A 171 5.74 -9.26 -9.15
C VAL A 171 4.24 -9.49 -9.08
N PHE A 172 3.62 -10.08 -10.10
CA PHE A 172 2.22 -10.47 -10.00
C PHE A 172 2.00 -11.48 -8.86
N TYR A 173 2.90 -12.45 -8.72
CA TYR A 173 2.90 -13.38 -7.59
C TYR A 173 3.05 -12.65 -6.24
N LEU A 174 4.09 -11.80 -6.10
CA LEU A 174 4.31 -11.01 -4.89
C LEU A 174 3.15 -10.11 -4.54
N PHE A 175 2.47 -9.57 -5.55
CA PHE A 175 1.34 -8.70 -5.37
C PHE A 175 0.11 -9.46 -4.86
N ILE A 176 -0.19 -10.65 -5.38
CA ILE A 176 -1.28 -11.50 -4.84
C ILE A 176 -0.95 -11.89 -3.40
N TYR A 177 0.29 -12.30 -3.14
CA TYR A 177 0.76 -12.64 -1.80
C TYR A 177 0.58 -11.47 -0.82
N TYR A 178 1.06 -10.28 -1.20
CA TYR A 178 0.86 -9.04 -0.44
C TYR A 178 -0.62 -8.75 -0.21
N PHE A 179 -1.45 -8.84 -1.25
CA PHE A 179 -2.86 -8.52 -1.20
C PHE A 179 -3.62 -9.39 -0.20
N VAL A 180 -3.47 -10.72 -0.29
CA VAL A 180 -4.15 -11.66 0.61
C VAL A 180 -3.78 -11.38 2.07
N LEU A 181 -2.49 -11.19 2.35
CA LEU A 181 -2.03 -10.99 3.71
C LEU A 181 -2.47 -9.66 4.29
N MET A 182 -2.44 -8.58 3.50
CA MET A 182 -2.91 -7.27 3.96
C MET A 182 -4.41 -7.27 4.27
N VAL A 183 -5.22 -7.98 3.49
CA VAL A 183 -6.66 -8.13 3.77
C VAL A 183 -6.86 -8.78 5.15
N ILE A 184 -6.10 -9.83 5.46
CA ILE A 184 -6.24 -10.56 6.73
C ILE A 184 -5.72 -9.72 7.91
N LEU A 185 -4.53 -9.12 7.79
CA LEU A 185 -3.89 -8.38 8.87
C LEU A 185 -4.64 -7.10 9.25
N ILE A 186 -5.08 -6.32 8.24
CA ILE A 186 -5.65 -4.98 8.49
C ILE A 186 -7.08 -5.07 9.00
N SER A 187 -7.84 -6.10 8.60
CA SER A 187 -9.22 -6.30 9.06
C SER A 187 -9.36 -6.37 10.59
N LYS A 188 -8.27 -6.77 11.27
CA LYS A 188 -8.20 -6.89 12.73
C LYS A 188 -7.67 -5.67 13.45
N PHE A 189 -7.37 -4.59 12.72
CA PHE A 189 -7.06 -3.31 13.34
C PHE A 189 -8.31 -2.82 14.08
N SER A 190 -8.33 -2.97 15.40
CA SER A 190 -9.47 -2.61 16.22
C SER A 190 -9.59 -1.10 16.33
N LYS A 191 -10.85 -0.66 16.40
CA LYS A 191 -11.23 0.73 16.67
C LYS A 191 -11.08 1.01 18.17
N SER A 192 -9.91 0.74 18.75
CA SER A 192 -9.62 1.24 20.09
C SER A 192 -9.32 2.73 19.97
N SER A 193 -10.01 3.54 20.76
CA SER A 193 -9.80 4.99 20.87
C SER A 193 -8.36 5.37 21.16
N ASN A 194 -7.63 4.45 21.77
CA ASN A 194 -6.21 4.60 22.00
C ASN A 194 -5.50 4.09 20.75
N ASN A 195 -4.66 4.94 20.16
CA ASN A 195 -3.83 4.70 18.96
C ASN A 195 -2.84 3.52 19.10
N PHE A 196 -3.16 2.50 19.89
CA PHE A 196 -2.32 1.34 20.11
C PHE A 196 -2.57 0.31 19.03
N VAL A 197 -1.45 -0.19 18.53
CA VAL A 197 -1.40 -1.21 17.52
C VAL A 197 -0.86 -2.46 18.20
N ASN A 198 -1.46 -3.58 17.85
CA ASN A 198 -1.12 -4.88 18.40
C ASN A 198 0.32 -5.25 18.09
N TRP A 199 1.03 -5.84 19.05
CA TRP A 199 2.39 -6.35 18.86
C TRP A 199 2.51 -7.19 17.57
N GLU A 200 1.54 -8.04 17.29
CA GLU A 200 1.58 -8.93 16.11
C GLU A 200 1.53 -8.16 14.78
N THR A 201 0.61 -7.19 14.63
CA THR A 201 0.59 -6.37 13.41
C THR A 201 1.86 -5.54 13.32
N THR A 202 2.31 -4.97 14.45
CA THR A 202 3.54 -4.18 14.47
C THR A 202 4.75 -4.97 13.96
N LEU A 203 4.93 -6.21 14.42
CA LEU A 203 6.03 -7.09 14.02
C LEU A 203 6.02 -7.44 12.53
N VAL A 204 4.83 -7.63 11.94
CA VAL A 204 4.73 -7.90 10.49
C VAL A 204 5.17 -6.69 9.67
N PHE A 205 4.79 -5.48 10.08
CA PHE A 205 5.12 -4.23 9.39
C PHE A 205 6.53 -3.70 9.65
N LEU A 206 7.19 -4.23 10.68
CA LEU A 206 8.60 -3.95 11.03
C LEU A 206 9.63 -4.59 10.08
N ASN A 207 9.20 -5.30 9.04
CA ASN A 207 10.08 -6.09 8.16
C ASN A 207 10.91 -7.13 8.92
N ILE A 208 10.35 -7.74 9.96
CA ILE A 208 11.00 -8.86 10.64
C ILE A 208 11.25 -9.99 9.64
N PRO A 209 12.38 -10.71 9.75
CA PRO A 209 12.64 -11.86 8.90
C PRO A 209 11.43 -12.80 8.86
N PHE A 210 11.12 -13.30 7.66
CA PHE A 210 9.95 -14.11 7.36
C PHE A 210 8.59 -13.38 7.41
N SER A 211 8.56 -12.05 7.54
CA SER A 211 7.33 -11.28 7.36
C SER A 211 7.01 -11.01 5.89
N VAL A 212 5.76 -10.65 5.60
CA VAL A 212 5.28 -10.31 4.25
C VAL A 212 6.12 -9.23 3.60
N SER A 213 6.35 -8.14 4.33
CA SER A 213 7.06 -6.97 3.81
C SER A 213 8.54 -7.27 3.60
N PHE A 214 9.12 -8.17 4.39
CA PHE A 214 10.48 -8.67 4.18
C PHE A 214 10.62 -9.45 2.87
N PHE A 215 9.71 -10.38 2.58
CA PHE A 215 9.76 -11.16 1.32
C PHE A 215 9.57 -10.28 0.09
N VAL A 216 8.61 -9.36 0.12
CA VAL A 216 8.42 -8.40 -0.98
C VAL A 216 9.71 -7.63 -1.25
N LYS A 217 10.43 -7.18 -0.21
CA LYS A 217 11.71 -6.49 -0.35
C LYS A 217 12.79 -7.39 -0.92
N ILE A 218 13.00 -8.59 -0.37
CA ILE A 218 14.05 -9.50 -0.87
C ILE A 218 13.85 -9.87 -2.33
N PHE A 219 12.64 -10.26 -2.72
CA PHE A 219 12.39 -10.66 -4.09
C PHE A 219 12.53 -9.48 -5.05
N SER A 220 11.99 -8.31 -4.72
CA SER A 220 12.17 -7.11 -5.55
C SER A 220 13.64 -6.67 -5.64
N LEU A 221 14.40 -6.73 -4.54
CA LEU A 221 15.84 -6.45 -4.53
C LEU A 221 16.63 -7.42 -5.40
N SER A 222 16.32 -8.72 -5.35
CA SER A 222 17.01 -9.73 -6.16
C SER A 222 16.92 -9.44 -7.66
N GLU A 223 15.86 -8.76 -8.09
CA GLU A 223 15.69 -8.34 -9.47
C GLU A 223 16.43 -7.04 -9.77
N ILE A 224 16.36 -6.07 -8.86
CA ILE A 224 17.03 -4.78 -8.98
C ILE A 224 18.55 -4.94 -9.02
N PHE A 225 19.11 -5.89 -8.26
CA PHE A 225 20.54 -6.17 -8.25
C PHE A 225 21.10 -6.57 -9.62
N LYS A 226 20.27 -7.12 -10.52
CA LYS A 226 20.73 -7.47 -11.88
C LYS A 226 21.16 -6.24 -12.70
N PHE A 227 20.75 -5.03 -12.30
CA PHE A 227 21.03 -3.80 -13.03
C PHE A 227 22.24 -3.02 -12.50
N ASP A 228 23.05 -3.61 -11.59
CA ASP A 228 24.37 -3.14 -11.12
C ASP A 228 24.56 -1.61 -11.16
N SER A 229 23.68 -0.88 -10.48
CA SER A 229 23.74 0.58 -10.42
C SER A 229 24.09 1.06 -9.01
N PHE A 230 24.82 2.18 -8.92
CA PHE A 230 25.11 2.86 -7.65
C PHE A 230 23.85 3.12 -6.81
N PHE A 231 22.71 3.32 -7.46
CA PHE A 231 21.42 3.47 -6.79
C PHE A 231 20.97 2.23 -6.02
N THR A 232 21.32 1.02 -6.47
CA THR A 232 21.03 -0.23 -5.73
C THR A 232 21.82 -0.32 -4.43
N LEU A 233 23.06 0.17 -4.42
CA LEU A 233 23.89 0.26 -3.21
C LEU A 233 23.31 1.27 -2.22
N PHE A 234 22.83 2.41 -2.73
CA PHE A 234 22.16 3.39 -1.89
C PHE A 234 20.87 2.84 -1.27
N LEU A 235 20.08 2.07 -2.03
CA LEU A 235 18.91 1.37 -1.47
C LEU A 235 19.25 0.46 -0.30
N LEU A 236 20.31 -0.35 -0.41
CA LEU A 236 20.76 -1.21 0.68
C LEU A 236 21.07 -0.42 1.96
N PHE A 237 21.76 0.72 1.82
CA PHE A 237 22.04 1.60 2.94
C PHE A 237 20.74 2.14 3.59
N LEU A 238 19.73 2.48 2.79
CA LEU A 238 18.45 2.97 3.31
C LEU A 238 17.66 1.89 4.04
N MET A 239 17.75 0.64 3.60
CA MET A 239 17.11 -0.46 4.31
C MET A 239 17.66 -0.60 5.73
N PHE A 240 18.97 -0.41 5.92
CA PHE A 240 19.56 -0.37 7.26
C PHE A 240 18.97 0.76 8.12
N LEU A 241 18.80 1.96 7.55
CA LEU A 241 18.18 3.07 8.27
C LEU A 241 16.74 2.74 8.71
N SER A 242 15.95 2.06 7.87
CA SER A 242 14.59 1.65 8.25
C SER A 242 14.59 0.76 9.50
N VAL A 243 15.55 -0.17 9.62
CA VAL A 243 15.70 -1.06 10.79
C VAL A 243 16.02 -0.26 12.06
N LEU A 244 16.84 0.80 11.96
CA LEU A 244 17.13 1.67 13.11
C LEU A 244 15.88 2.40 13.61
N ALA A 245 15.06 2.97 12.72
CA ALA A 245 13.81 3.62 13.12
C ALA A 245 12.86 2.64 13.84
N PHE A 246 12.83 1.42 13.34
CA PHE A 246 12.03 0.34 13.88
C PHE A 246 12.51 -0.14 15.25
N SER A 247 13.82 -0.16 15.50
CA SER A 247 14.37 -0.48 16.82
C SER A 247 13.95 0.53 17.90
N PHE A 248 13.97 1.83 17.60
CA PHE A 248 13.48 2.87 18.51
C PHE A 248 12.01 2.67 18.87
N TRP A 249 11.23 2.21 17.91
CA TRP A 249 9.80 1.99 18.11
C TRP A 249 9.48 0.72 18.90
N LEU A 250 10.25 -0.36 18.70
CA LEU A 250 10.15 -1.56 19.54
C LEU A 250 10.40 -1.22 21.02
N ILE A 251 11.38 -0.35 21.30
CA ILE A 251 11.63 0.15 22.65
C ILE A 251 10.40 0.91 23.16
N ASN A 252 9.82 1.81 22.37
CA ASN A 252 8.63 2.58 22.78
C ASN A 252 7.38 1.72 23.01
N LEU A 253 7.22 0.62 22.29
CA LEU A 253 6.15 -0.35 22.53
C LEU A 253 6.41 -1.16 23.80
N SER A 254 7.65 -1.59 24.04
CA SER A 254 8.03 -2.36 25.23
C SER A 254 7.75 -1.63 26.54
N MET A 255 7.90 -0.30 26.54
CA MET A 255 7.67 0.52 27.73
C MET A 255 6.18 0.79 28.01
N LYS A 256 5.29 0.54 27.05
CA LYS A 256 3.85 0.76 27.21
C LYS A 256 3.16 -0.56 27.49
N ASN A 257 2.90 -0.82 28.78
CA ASN A 257 2.19 -2.01 29.22
C ASN A 257 0.71 -1.92 28.80
N ASN A 258 0.38 -2.56 27.68
CA ASN A 258 -0.97 -2.59 27.11
C ASN A 258 -1.58 -3.99 27.23
N GLU A 259 -1.65 -4.52 28.45
CA GLU A 259 -2.23 -5.84 28.71
C GLU A 259 -3.74 -5.85 28.40
N ASP A 260 -4.44 -4.76 28.70
CA ASP A 260 -5.90 -4.62 28.58
C ASP A 260 -6.44 -4.53 27.14
N LEU A 261 -5.57 -4.29 26.14
CA LEU A 261 -5.96 -4.15 24.73
C LEU A 261 -5.72 -5.43 23.92
N SER A 262 -5.25 -6.49 24.55
CA SER A 262 -4.77 -7.72 23.90
C SER A 262 -5.87 -8.74 23.53
N ASN A 263 -7.07 -8.27 23.16
CA ASN A 263 -8.12 -9.12 22.58
C ASN A 263 -7.83 -9.45 21.10
N ASN A 264 -6.65 -10.02 20.84
CA ASN A 264 -6.27 -10.47 19.52
C ASN A 264 -6.40 -11.98 19.42
N ASN A 265 -6.90 -12.43 18.28
CA ASN A 265 -6.87 -13.83 17.91
C ASN A 265 -5.44 -14.25 17.55
N LYS A 266 -4.59 -14.43 18.57
CA LYS A 266 -3.19 -14.89 18.45
C LYS A 266 -3.07 -16.13 17.57
N PHE A 267 -4.06 -17.02 17.67
CA PHE A 267 -4.14 -18.25 16.87
C PHE A 267 -4.11 -18.00 15.35
N PHE A 268 -4.80 -16.96 14.86
CA PHE A 268 -4.76 -16.65 13.43
C PHE A 268 -3.42 -16.12 12.98
N TYR A 269 -2.70 -15.35 13.82
CA TYR A 269 -1.35 -14.93 13.48
C TYR A 269 -0.41 -16.13 13.40
N PHE A 270 -0.53 -17.07 14.34
CA PHE A 270 0.20 -18.34 14.29
C PHE A 270 -0.09 -19.17 13.04
N ILE A 271 -1.31 -19.11 12.48
CA ILE A 271 -1.63 -19.74 11.19
C ILE A 271 -1.05 -18.96 10.00
N LEU A 272 -0.96 -17.63 10.11
CA LEU A 272 -0.45 -16.78 9.03
C LEU A 272 1.07 -16.88 8.86
N PHE A 273 1.82 -17.02 9.96
CA PHE A 273 3.28 -17.17 9.90
C PHE A 273 3.76 -18.30 8.97
N PRO A 274 3.23 -19.54 9.03
CA PRO A 274 3.62 -20.59 8.09
C PRO A 274 3.15 -20.32 6.66
N LEU A 275 2.03 -19.62 6.44
CA LEU A 275 1.64 -19.16 5.11
C LEU A 275 2.67 -18.20 4.51
N MET A 276 3.44 -17.48 5.34
CA MET A 276 4.49 -16.59 4.84
C MET A 276 5.65 -17.37 4.18
N PHE A 277 5.88 -18.62 4.57
CA PHE A 277 6.90 -19.48 3.94
C PHE A 277 6.49 -19.99 2.55
N VAL A 278 5.21 -19.95 2.20
CA VAL A 278 4.74 -20.32 0.85
C VAL A 278 5.38 -19.41 -0.20
N SER A 279 5.72 -18.16 0.14
CA SER A 279 6.38 -17.23 -0.77
C SER A 279 7.78 -17.67 -1.22
N ILE A 280 8.42 -18.60 -0.50
CA ILE A 280 9.76 -19.11 -0.82
C ILE A 280 9.72 -20.26 -1.85
N ILE A 281 8.60 -20.99 -1.91
CA ILE A 281 8.39 -22.15 -2.79
C ILE A 281 7.94 -21.66 -4.17
#